data_AF-A0A535RGI8-F1
#
_entry.id   AF-A0A535RGI8-F1
#
_cell.length_a   1.000
_cell.length_b   1.000
_cell.length_c   1.000
_cell.angle_alpha   90.00
_cell.angle_beta   90.00
_cell.angle_gamma   90.00
#
_symmetry.space_group_name_H-M   'P 1'
#
loop_
_entity.id
_entity.type
_entity.pdbx_description
1 polymer ?
#
loop_
_entity_poly.entity_id
_entity_poly.type
_entity_poly.pdbx_seq_one_letter_code
_entity_poly.pdbx_strand_id
1 'polypeptide(L)'
;MDGDAINRSLKRIAHEIVERNQGVEDLVVVGVLSKGYPLAWRLAALLSSLERCEVPVGAIDPSPHRDDLHLGAAPAKDGLAEVPEIAGKTVVL
;
A
#
# COMPACT_ATOMS: atom_id res chain seq x y z
N MET A 1 7.25 -9.66 16.00
CA MET A 1 8.15 -9.80 14.84
C MET A 1 9.29 -8.81 15.05
N ASP A 2 10.53 -9.24 14.84
CA ASP A 2 11.66 -8.31 14.79
C ASP A 2 11.62 -7.50 13.47
N GLY A 3 12.33 -6.36 13.42
CA GLY A 3 12.36 -5.50 12.24
C GLY A 3 12.93 -6.20 10.99
N ASP A 4 13.85 -7.15 11.19
CA ASP A 4 14.50 -7.89 10.12
C ASP A 4 13.56 -8.90 9.44
N ALA A 5 12.70 -9.56 10.22
CA ALA A 5 11.67 -10.46 9.71
C ALA A 5 10.64 -9.69 8.87
N ILE A 6 10.29 -8.46 9.28
CA ILE A 6 9.41 -7.60 8.48
C ILE A 6 10.12 -7.24 7.16
N ASN A 7 11.39 -6.83 7.21
CA ASN A 7 12.16 -6.51 6.00
C ASN A 7 12.29 -7.70 5.05
N ARG A 8 12.60 -8.90 5.56
CA ARG A 8 12.66 -10.13 4.75
C ARG A 8 11.31 -10.46 4.13
N SER A 9 10.23 -10.32 4.90
CA SER A 9 8.87 -10.57 4.41
C SER A 9 8.47 -9.60 3.31
N LEU A 10 8.74 -8.30 3.48
CA LEU A 10 8.46 -7.29 2.46
C LEU A 10 9.25 -7.53 1.16
N LYS A 11 10.53 -7.91 1.26
CA LYS A 11 11.33 -8.27 0.08
C LYS A 11 10.76 -9.47 -0.67
N ARG A 12 10.34 -10.52 0.06
CA ARG A 12 9.68 -11.69 -0.56
C ARG A 12 8.39 -11.29 -1.27
N ILE A 13 7.53 -10.50 -0.61
CA ILE A 13 6.29 -9.99 -1.19
C ILE A 13 6.57 -9.15 -2.45
N ALA A 14 7.59 -8.29 -2.42
CA ALA A 14 7.96 -7.47 -3.58
C ALA A 14 8.33 -8.33 -4.80
N HIS A 15 9.15 -9.37 -4.61
CA HIS A 15 9.49 -10.31 -5.69
C HIS A 15 8.27 -11.05 -6.24
N GLU A 16 7.38 -11.54 -5.35
CA GLU A 16 6.15 -12.22 -5.75
C GLU A 16 5.21 -11.32 -6.56
N ILE A 17 5.12 -10.03 -6.20
CA ILE A 17 4.34 -9.04 -6.93
C ILE A 17 4.92 -8.82 -8.32
N VAL A 18 6.22 -8.59 -8.43
CA VAL A 18 6.90 -8.38 -9.73
C VAL A 18 6.68 -9.58 -10.65
N GLU A 19 6.92 -10.80 -10.14
CA GLU A 19 6.78 -12.03 -10.93
C GLU A 19 5.34 -12.23 -11.42
N ARG A 20 4.36 -12.01 -10.54
CA ARG A 20 2.94 -12.19 -10.87
C ARG A 20 2.43 -11.17 -11.89
N ASN A 21 2.95 -9.94 -11.86
CA ASN A 21 2.51 -8.85 -12.74
C ASN A 21 3.42 -8.67 -13.97
N GLN A 22 4.47 -9.48 -14.10
CA GLN A 22 5.46 -9.38 -15.18
C GLN A 22 6.12 -7.99 -15.25
N GLY A 23 6.34 -7.37 -14.07
CA GLY A 23 6.82 -5.99 -13.93
C GLY A 23 5.95 -5.17 -13.00
N VAL A 24 6.14 -3.84 -13.02
CA VAL A 24 5.42 -2.88 -12.14
C VAL A 24 4.87 -1.65 -12.89
N GLU A 25 4.88 -1.67 -14.22
CA GLU A 25 4.53 -0.52 -15.07
C GLU A 25 3.07 -0.04 -14.83
N ASP A 26 2.14 -0.98 -14.70
CA ASP A 26 0.73 -0.71 -14.44
C ASP A 26 0.34 -0.96 -12.99
N LEU A 27 1.27 -0.83 -12.04
CA LEU A 27 1.05 -1.13 -10.63
C LEU A 27 0.90 0.13 -9.77
N VAL A 28 -0.03 0.10 -8.82
CA VAL A 28 -0.18 1.10 -7.75
C VAL A 28 -0.27 0.38 -6.42
N VAL A 29 0.44 0.89 -5.41
CA VAL A 29 0.32 0.40 -4.03
C VAL A 29 -0.54 1.37 -3.23
N VAL A 30 -1.55 0.87 -2.53
CA VAL A 30 -2.47 1.67 -1.72
C VAL A 30 -2.44 1.17 -0.30
N GLY A 31 -2.01 2.01 0.63
CA GLY A 31 -2.00 1.64 2.04
C GLY A 31 -3.27 2.05 2.77
N VAL A 32 -3.82 1.18 3.59
CA VAL A 32 -4.85 1.57 4.58
C VAL A 32 -4.21 2.48 5.63
N LEU A 33 -4.87 3.59 5.98
CA LEU A 33 -4.38 4.56 6.96
C LEU A 33 -3.96 3.91 8.30
N SER A 34 -3.21 4.67 9.10
CA SER A 34 -2.52 4.23 10.32
C SER A 34 -1.27 3.39 10.07
N LYS A 35 -1.41 2.05 9.97
CA LYS A 35 -0.25 1.13 9.94
C LYS A 35 0.03 0.55 8.56
N GLY A 36 -0.97 0.53 7.67
CA GLY A 36 -0.81 0.02 6.30
C GLY A 36 0.00 0.98 5.43
N TYR A 37 -0.24 2.29 5.55
CA TYR A 37 0.42 3.30 4.73
C TYR A 37 1.96 3.32 4.85
N PRO A 38 2.58 3.24 6.04
CA PRO A 38 4.03 3.10 6.15
C PRO A 38 4.59 1.82 5.51
N LEU A 39 3.82 0.72 5.52
CA LEU A 39 4.21 -0.53 4.87
C LEU A 39 4.10 -0.44 3.34
N ALA A 40 3.04 0.21 2.83
CA ALA A 40 2.85 0.48 1.41
C ALA A 40 4.03 1.26 0.82
N TRP A 41 4.48 2.32 1.49
CA TRP A 41 5.68 3.08 1.10
C TRP A 41 6.94 2.22 1.04
N ARG A 42 7.17 1.38 2.07
CA ARG A 42 8.33 0.48 2.11
C ARG A 42 8.28 -0.56 0.99
N LEU A 43 7.10 -1.09 0.70
CA LEU A 43 6.90 -2.05 -0.38
C LEU A 43 7.14 -1.40 -1.74
N ALA A 44 6.56 -0.24 -1.99
CA ALA A 44 6.75 0.50 -3.25
C ALA A 44 8.21 0.89 -3.48
N ALA A 45 8.95 1.28 -2.44
CA ALA A 45 10.39 1.54 -2.55
C ALA A 45 11.19 0.29 -2.96
N LEU A 46 10.82 -0.89 -2.44
CA LEU A 46 11.43 -2.15 -2.85
C LEU A 46 11.09 -2.51 -4.30
N LEU A 47 9.82 -2.39 -4.69
CA LEU A 47 9.37 -2.62 -6.07
C LEU A 47 10.08 -1.69 -7.05
N SER A 48 10.18 -0.40 -6.70
CA SER A 48 10.85 0.59 -7.54
C SER A 48 12.33 0.33 -7.71
N SER A 49 12.98 -0.20 -6.66
CA SER A 49 14.39 -0.61 -6.70
C SER A 49 14.62 -1.84 -7.58
N LEU A 50 13.70 -2.81 -7.55
CA LEU A 50 13.80 -4.04 -8.35
C LEU A 50 13.65 -3.77 -9.84
N GLU A 51 12.64 -2.99 -10.23
CA GLU A 51 12.29 -2.77 -11.65
C GLU A 51 12.83 -1.45 -12.22
N ARG A 52 13.47 -0.62 -11.39
CA ARG A 52 13.96 0.73 -11.77
C ARG A 52 12.86 1.63 -12.36
N CYS A 53 11.64 1.45 -11.88
CA CYS A 53 10.45 2.18 -12.27
C CYS A 53 9.78 2.76 -11.02
N GLU A 54 9.28 3.99 -11.05
CA GLU A 54 8.60 4.57 -9.89
C GLU A 54 7.21 3.95 -9.72
N VAL A 55 6.96 3.37 -8.55
CA VAL A 55 5.65 2.79 -8.22
C VAL A 55 4.83 3.80 -7.39
N PRO A 56 3.69 4.30 -7.91
CA PRO A 56 2.84 5.24 -7.18
C PRO A 56 2.30 4.64 -5.87
N VAL A 57 2.23 5.48 -4.84
CA VAL A 57 1.70 5.11 -3.52
C VAL A 57 0.53 6.00 -3.15
N GLY A 58 -0.62 5.39 -2.84
CA GLY A 58 -1.78 6.07 -2.29
C GLY A 58 -2.11 5.63 -0.87
N ALA A 59 -3.07 6.32 -0.25
CA ALA A 59 -3.66 5.90 1.01
C ALA A 59 -5.19 5.97 0.97
N ILE A 60 -5.83 5.07 1.71
CA ILE A 60 -7.29 5.10 1.91
C ILE A 60 -7.65 5.14 3.39
N ASP A 61 -8.63 5.97 3.72
CA ASP A 61 -9.28 5.96 5.04
C ASP A 61 -10.52 5.06 4.98
N PRO A 62 -10.51 3.89 5.66
CA PRO A 62 -11.69 3.06 5.74
C PRO A 62 -12.74 3.63 6.70
N SER A 63 -12.39 4.61 7.54
CA SER A 63 -13.26 5.12 8.62
C SER A 63 -14.69 5.42 8.17
N PRO A 64 -14.94 6.12 7.04
CA PRO A 64 -16.31 6.45 6.64
C PRO A 64 -17.17 5.25 6.23
N HIS A 65 -16.56 4.09 5.97
CA HIS A 65 -17.21 2.90 5.43
C HIS A 65 -17.35 1.79 6.49
N ARG A 66 -16.97 2.07 7.74
CA ARG A 66 -17.06 1.09 8.82
C ARG A 66 -18.49 0.99 9.33
N ASP A 67 -18.98 -0.24 9.48
CA ASP A 67 -20.34 -0.49 9.99
C ASP A 67 -20.51 -0.11 11.48
N ASP A 68 -19.40 0.00 12.21
CA ASP A 68 -19.35 0.28 13.64
C ASP A 68 -19.21 1.77 14.00
N LEU A 69 -19.43 2.68 13.04
CA LEU A 69 -19.39 4.13 13.27
C LEU A 69 -20.29 4.59 14.42
N HIS A 70 -21.41 3.90 14.63
CA HIS A 70 -22.35 4.15 15.72
C HIS A 70 -21.79 3.85 17.12
N LEU A 71 -20.68 3.12 17.22
CA LEU A 71 -19.99 2.79 18.48
C LEU A 71 -19.00 3.87 18.94
N GLY A 72 -18.99 5.04 18.30
CA GLY A 72 -18.19 6.20 18.73
C GLY A 72 -16.73 6.17 18.27
N ALA A 73 -16.41 5.39 17.24
CA ALA A 73 -15.12 5.48 16.57
C ALA A 73 -15.04 6.84 15.85
N ALA A 74 -14.27 7.79 16.40
CA ALA A 74 -13.98 9.02 15.68
C ALA A 74 -13.24 8.67 14.37
N PRO A 75 -13.67 9.23 13.22
CA PRO A 75 -12.95 9.02 11.97
C PRO A 75 -11.50 9.50 12.13
N ALA A 76 -10.57 8.80 11.49
CA ALA A 76 -9.18 9.24 11.46
C ALA A 76 -9.14 10.68 10.93
N LYS A 77 -8.64 11.62 11.74
CA LYS A 77 -8.64 13.06 11.41
C LYS A 77 -7.58 13.46 10.38
N ASP A 78 -7.01 12.50 9.68
CA ASP A 78 -5.84 12.74 8.84
C ASP A 78 -6.26 12.79 7.38
N GLY A 79 -6.17 13.99 6.80
CA GLY A 79 -6.37 14.27 5.37
C GLY A 79 -5.30 13.67 4.46
N LEU A 80 -4.87 12.43 4.74
CA LEU A 80 -3.86 11.69 3.98
C LEU A 80 -4.45 10.69 2.99
N ALA A 81 -5.78 10.54 2.93
CA ALA A 81 -6.42 9.66 1.96
C ALA A 81 -6.37 10.30 0.56
N GLU A 82 -5.29 10.02 -0.16
CA GLU A 82 -5.09 10.39 -1.56
C GLU A 82 -4.68 9.14 -2.33
N VAL A 83 -5.43 8.82 -3.38
CA VAL A 83 -5.16 7.66 -4.24
C VAL A 83 -4.87 8.20 -5.64
N PRO A 84 -3.73 7.82 -6.26
CA PRO A 84 -3.43 8.20 -7.64
C PRO A 84 -4.43 7.55 -8.61
N GLU A 85 -4.34 7.88 -9.91
CA GLU A 85 -5.18 7.24 -10.91
C GLU A 85 -4.97 5.71 -10.94
N ILE A 86 -6.05 4.95 -10.70
CA ILE A 86 -6.04 3.47 -10.65
C ILE A 86 -6.76 2.80 -11.82
N ALA A 87 -7.37 3.56 -12.72
CA ALA A 87 -8.12 3.00 -13.84
C ALA A 87 -7.18 2.20 -14.77
N GLY A 88 -7.52 0.94 -15.02
CA GLY A 88 -6.70 0.04 -15.86
C GLY A 88 -5.40 -0.45 -15.20
N LYS A 89 -5.15 -0.10 -13.92
CA LYS A 89 -3.95 -0.50 -13.18
C LYS A 89 -4.22 -1.67 -12.23
N THR A 90 -3.20 -2.46 -11.96
CA THR A 90 -3.21 -3.43 -10.85
C THR A 90 -3.01 -2.69 -9.53
N VAL A 91 -3.97 -2.83 -8.62
CA VAL A 91 -3.91 -2.24 -7.28
C VAL A 91 -3.49 -3.28 -6.25
N VAL A 92 -2.42 -2.99 -5.51
CA VAL A 92 -1.98 -3.77 -4.33
C VAL A 92 -2.40 -3.01 -3.08
N LEU A 93 -3.22 -3.64 -2.24
CA LEU A 93 -3.76 -3.10 -0.98
C LEU A 93 -3.08 -3.68 0.26
#